data_AF-A0AAJ2FAX5-F1
#
_entry.id   AF-A0AAJ2FAX5-F1
#
_cell.length_a   1.000
_cell.length_b   1.000
_cell.length_c   1.000
_cell.angle_alpha   90.00
_cell.angle_beta   90.00
_cell.angle_gamma   90.00
#
_symmetry.space_group_name_H-M   'P 1'
#
loop_
_entity.id
_entity.type
_entity.pdbx_description
1 polymer ?
#
loop_
_entity_poly.entity_id
_entity_poly.type
_entity_poly.pdbx_seq_one_letter_code
_entity_poly.pdbx_strand_id
1 'polypeptide(L)'
;MANYSKEILQNNVFNLLRFSGITYEQFANILEISLRKLKYVKNGESEFSIADVSKIAIFFDKSFAEITTKKIEVDRNFRNELLNIHRKNVEYRKILEDRPSIPYAIEFILVFDSEFENSELEVKQILQVFRKYGWDYRSPSVSKELKKMKNIILSKPHHEKKGTNLYSKAILQQNV
;
A
#
# COMPACT_ATOMS: atom_id res chain seq x y z
N MET A 1 -3.48 24.27 23.20
CA MET A 1 -3.51 23.65 21.86
C MET A 1 -2.68 22.37 21.96
N ALA A 2 -3.24 21.21 21.63
CA ALA A 2 -2.45 19.98 21.65
C ALA A 2 -1.27 20.12 20.68
N ASN A 3 -0.05 19.82 21.14
CA ASN A 3 1.14 19.82 20.30
C ASN A 3 0.97 18.73 19.24
N TYR A 4 0.56 19.11 18.03
CA TYR A 4 0.47 18.19 16.90
C TYR A 4 1.89 17.83 16.45
N SER A 5 2.12 16.55 16.14
CA SER A 5 3.41 16.12 15.60
C SER A 5 3.30 15.88 14.10
N LYS A 6 4.07 16.63 13.32
CA LYS A 6 4.17 16.48 11.86
C LYS A 6 4.65 15.10 11.46
N GLU A 7 5.63 14.57 12.21
CA GLU A 7 6.19 13.24 11.99
C GLU A 7 5.13 12.15 12.25
N ILE A 8 4.36 12.25 13.35
CA ILE A 8 3.29 11.30 13.65
C ILE A 8 2.22 11.35 12.56
N LEU A 9 1.78 12.54 12.16
CA LEU A 9 0.84 12.74 11.07
C LEU A 9 1.32 12.06 9.78
N GLN A 10 2.54 12.36 9.35
CA GLN A 10 3.11 11.82 8.12
C GLN A 10 3.18 10.28 8.16
N ASN A 11 3.72 9.72 9.25
CA ASN A 11 3.83 8.28 9.44
C ASN A 11 2.47 7.60 9.43
N ASN A 12 1.49 8.15 10.15
CA ASN A 12 0.13 7.62 10.19
C ASN A 12 -0.54 7.65 8.82
N VAL A 13 -0.44 8.77 8.10
CA VAL A 13 -1.06 8.92 6.77
C VAL A 13 -0.50 7.91 5.79
N PHE A 14 0.82 7.76 5.71
CA PHE A 14 1.41 6.81 4.78
C PHE A 14 1.24 5.35 5.22
N ASN A 15 1.07 5.10 6.53
CA ASN A 15 0.67 3.78 7.03
C ASN A 15 -0.77 3.43 6.62
N LEU A 16 -1.73 4.33 6.88
CA LEU A 16 -3.13 4.18 6.46
C LEU A 16 -3.22 3.99 4.94
N LEU A 17 -2.48 4.79 4.18
CA LEU A 17 -2.42 4.68 2.72
C LEU A 17 -1.93 3.29 2.28
N ARG A 18 -0.83 2.81 2.86
CA ARG A 18 -0.25 1.49 2.58
C ARG A 18 -1.27 0.37 2.81
N PHE A 19 -1.96 0.38 3.95
CA PHE A 19 -2.95 -0.64 4.32
C PHE A 19 -4.29 -0.49 3.58
N SER A 20 -4.63 0.71 3.09
CA SER A 20 -5.82 0.90 2.26
C SER A 20 -5.67 0.32 0.86
N GLY A 21 -4.44 0.21 0.37
CA GLY A 21 -4.14 -0.32 -0.97
C GLY A 21 -4.44 0.61 -2.14
N ILE A 22 -4.87 1.85 -1.92
CA ILE A 22 -5.05 2.85 -2.99
C ILE A 22 -3.69 3.37 -3.48
N THR A 23 -3.62 3.86 -4.72
CA THR A 23 -2.37 4.42 -5.27
C THR A 23 -2.12 5.85 -4.79
N TYR A 24 -0.87 6.33 -4.94
CA TYR A 24 -0.55 7.74 -4.65
C TYR A 24 -1.33 8.70 -5.54
N GLU A 25 -1.59 8.33 -6.80
CA GLU A 25 -2.40 9.12 -7.73
C GLU A 25 -3.84 9.23 -7.24
N GLN A 26 -4.46 8.11 -6.85
CA GLN A 26 -5.82 8.12 -6.29
C GLN A 26 -5.89 8.94 -5.01
N PHE A 27 -4.91 8.78 -4.11
CA PHE A 27 -4.86 9.52 -2.86
C PHE A 27 -4.65 11.03 -3.08
N ALA A 28 -3.78 11.43 -4.00
CA ALA A 28 -3.60 12.83 -4.37
C ALA A 28 -4.89 13.45 -4.91
N ASN A 29 -5.66 12.69 -5.70
CA ASN A 29 -6.96 13.13 -6.20
C ASN A 29 -7.98 13.29 -5.06
N ILE A 30 -8.07 12.35 -4.12
CA ILE A 30 -8.94 12.45 -2.93
C ILE A 30 -8.63 13.73 -2.12
N LEU A 31 -7.36 14.10 -2.03
CA LEU A 31 -6.94 15.32 -1.32
C LEU A 31 -7.05 16.59 -2.17
N GLU A 32 -7.32 16.46 -3.47
CA GLU A 32 -7.26 17.54 -4.47
C GLU A 32 -5.91 18.27 -4.48
N ILE A 33 -4.83 17.51 -4.37
CA ILE A 33 -3.46 18.03 -4.47
C ILE A 33 -2.72 17.40 -5.64
N SER A 34 -1.64 18.05 -6.09
CA SER A 34 -0.78 17.42 -7.09
C SER A 34 -0.06 16.20 -6.52
N LEU A 35 0.13 15.18 -7.36
CA LEU A 35 1.00 14.03 -7.04
C LEU A 35 2.42 14.48 -6.64
N ARG A 36 2.90 15.59 -7.21
CA ARG A 36 4.19 16.19 -6.85
C ARG A 36 4.20 16.66 -5.40
N LYS A 37 3.18 17.41 -4.97
CA LYS A 37 3.04 17.85 -3.57
C LYS A 37 3.01 16.64 -2.64
N LEU A 38 2.23 15.61 -2.94
CA LEU A 38 2.16 14.39 -2.12
C LEU A 38 3.53 13.70 -1.98
N LYS A 39 4.34 13.66 -3.06
CA LYS A 39 5.71 13.14 -3.03
C LYS A 39 6.64 13.99 -2.17
N TYR A 40 6.56 15.33 -2.27
CA TYR A 40 7.33 16.21 -1.40
C TYR A 40 6.96 16.05 0.07
N VAL A 41 5.66 15.91 0.38
CA VAL A 41 5.22 15.59 1.74
C VAL A 41 5.81 14.26 2.20
N LYS A 42 5.76 13.22 1.36
CA LYS A 42 6.36 11.91 1.69
C LYS A 42 7.85 11.98 2.01
N ASN A 43 8.59 12.86 1.31
CA ASN A 43 10.02 13.03 1.50
C ASN A 43 10.38 14.00 2.65
N GLY A 44 9.40 14.61 3.32
CA GLY A 44 9.64 15.64 4.34
C GLY A 44 10.03 17.01 3.77
N GLU A 45 9.85 17.22 2.46
CA GLU A 45 10.14 18.47 1.75
C GLU A 45 8.93 19.44 1.74
N SER A 46 7.75 18.96 2.15
CA SER A 46 6.52 19.74 2.23
C SER A 46 5.62 19.20 3.34
N GLU A 47 4.51 19.89 3.63
CA GLU A 47 3.60 19.54 4.72
C GLU A 47 2.15 19.48 4.23
N PHE A 48 1.35 18.67 4.94
CA PHE A 48 -0.09 18.72 4.80
C PHE A 48 -0.63 20.00 5.43
N SER A 49 -1.47 20.71 4.68
CA SER A 49 -2.28 21.81 5.24
C SER A 49 -3.38 21.24 6.13
N ILE A 50 -3.99 22.09 6.97
CA ILE A 50 -5.13 21.70 7.81
C ILE A 50 -6.27 21.13 6.95
N ALA A 51 -6.53 21.73 5.78
CA ALA A 51 -7.53 21.24 4.84
C ALA A 51 -7.20 19.85 4.30
N ASP A 52 -5.92 19.58 3.99
CA ASP A 52 -5.47 18.24 3.59
C ASP A 52 -5.74 17.24 4.71
N VAL A 53 -5.37 17.56 5.96
CA VAL A 53 -5.58 16.68 7.12
C VAL A 53 -7.07 16.41 7.39
N SER A 54 -7.94 17.40 7.22
CA SER A 54 -9.39 17.20 7.32
C SER A 54 -9.91 16.22 6.27
N LYS A 55 -9.45 16.31 5.02
CA LYS A 55 -9.84 15.35 3.96
C LYS A 55 -9.33 13.94 4.25
N ILE A 56 -8.08 13.83 4.74
CA ILE A 56 -7.49 12.57 5.18
C ILE A 56 -8.33 11.94 6.29
N ALA A 57 -8.67 12.73 7.32
CA ALA A 57 -9.49 12.31 8.46
C ALA A 57 -10.84 11.76 8.00
N ILE A 58 -11.53 12.48 7.10
CA ILE A 58 -12.81 12.07 6.52
C ILE A 58 -12.65 10.77 5.72
N PHE A 59 -11.64 10.66 4.85
CA PHE A 59 -11.47 9.49 4.01
C PHE A 59 -11.11 8.24 4.83
N PHE A 60 -10.25 8.34 5.84
CA PHE A 60 -9.85 7.18 6.64
C PHE A 60 -10.77 6.89 7.84
N ASP A 61 -11.83 7.68 8.02
CA ASP A 61 -12.74 7.64 9.18
C ASP A 61 -11.96 7.67 10.51
N LYS A 62 -11.10 8.69 10.63
CA LYS A 62 -10.31 8.96 11.83
C LYS A 62 -10.50 10.40 12.25
N SER A 63 -10.44 10.67 13.54
CA SER A 63 -10.42 12.05 14.01
C SER A 63 -9.10 12.74 13.68
N PHE A 64 -9.14 14.07 13.56
CA PHE A 64 -7.92 14.89 13.41
C PHE A 64 -6.91 14.61 14.53
N ALA A 65 -7.39 14.47 15.76
CA ALA A 65 -6.55 14.18 16.93
C ALA A 65 -5.85 12.82 16.80
N GLU A 66 -6.56 11.77 16.37
CA GLU A 66 -5.97 10.43 16.21
C GLU A 66 -4.84 10.43 15.20
N ILE A 67 -5.04 11.08 14.05
CA ILE A 67 -4.02 11.10 12.99
C ILE A 67 -2.79 11.90 13.44
N THR A 68 -2.94 12.92 14.28
CA THR A 68 -1.87 13.90 14.56
C THR A 68 -1.12 13.71 15.88
N THR A 69 -1.65 12.91 16.82
CA THR A 69 -1.12 12.85 18.20
C THR A 69 -0.59 11.50 18.64
N LYS A 70 -1.07 10.38 18.08
CA LYS A 70 -0.65 9.03 18.46
C LYS A 70 -0.38 8.16 17.24
N LYS A 71 0.51 7.19 17.36
CA LYS A 71 0.72 6.18 16.31
C LYS A 71 -0.57 5.37 16.12
N ILE A 72 -1.00 5.23 14.87
CA ILE A 72 -2.16 4.42 14.51
C ILE A 72 -1.69 3.03 14.09
N GLU A 73 -2.17 2.02 14.80
CA GLU A 73 -2.08 0.63 14.37
C GLU A 73 -3.20 0.31 13.40
N VAL A 74 -2.87 -0.39 12.32
CA VAL A 74 -3.79 -0.65 11.22
C VAL A 74 -3.78 -2.15 10.93
N ASP A 75 -4.96 -2.75 10.89
CA ASP A 75 -5.13 -4.18 10.59
C ASP A 75 -5.05 -4.46 9.08
N ARG A 76 -4.67 -5.68 8.69
CA ARG A 76 -4.60 -6.10 7.28
C ARG A 76 -5.95 -6.01 6.55
N ASN A 77 -7.05 -6.12 7.28
CA ASN A 77 -8.41 -6.02 6.78
C ASN A 77 -8.87 -4.57 6.55
N PHE A 78 -8.02 -3.57 6.81
CA PHE A 78 -8.38 -2.15 6.75
C PHE A 78 -8.98 -1.71 5.41
N ARG A 79 -8.55 -2.27 4.28
CA ARG A 79 -9.19 -1.99 2.98
C ARG A 79 -10.68 -2.37 2.96
N ASN A 80 -11.04 -3.51 3.54
CA ASN A 80 -12.43 -3.96 3.62
C ASN A 80 -13.23 -3.13 4.63
N GLU A 81 -12.60 -2.68 5.71
CA GLU A 81 -13.20 -1.73 6.65
C GLU A 81 -13.56 -0.41 5.94
N LEU A 82 -12.62 0.14 5.17
CA LEU A 82 -12.86 1.34 4.36
C LEU A 82 -13.98 1.14 3.33
N LEU A 83 -14.07 -0.04 2.69
CA LEU A 83 -15.17 -0.37 1.78
C LEU A 83 -16.53 -0.30 2.49
N ASN A 84 -16.60 -0.81 3.73
CA ASN A 84 -17.83 -0.78 4.51
C ASN A 84 -18.18 0.65 4.98
N ILE A 85 -17.19 1.42 5.44
CA ILE A 85 -17.33 2.84 5.80
C ILE A 85 -17.90 3.63 4.62
N HIS A 86 -17.29 3.45 3.44
CA HIS A 86 -17.65 4.19 2.23
C HIS A 86 -18.73 3.52 1.38
N ARG A 87 -19.48 2.55 1.91
CA ARG A 87 -20.47 1.78 1.14
C ARG A 87 -21.51 2.63 0.41
N LYS A 88 -21.80 3.83 0.95
CA LYS A 88 -22.75 4.82 0.38
C LYS A 88 -22.07 5.90 -0.46
N ASN A 89 -20.74 6.04 -0.39
CA ASN A 89 -19.98 6.98 -1.21
C ASN A 89 -19.49 6.26 -2.47
N VAL A 90 -20.20 6.48 -3.58
CA VAL A 90 -19.94 5.78 -4.86
C VAL A 90 -18.51 6.02 -5.36
N GLU A 91 -17.98 7.23 -5.19
CA GLU A 91 -16.64 7.59 -5.66
C GLU A 91 -15.55 6.84 -4.88
N TYR A 92 -15.59 6.92 -3.55
CA TYR A 92 -14.60 6.27 -2.70
C TYR A 92 -14.72 4.76 -2.74
N ARG A 93 -15.95 4.24 -2.77
CA ARG A 93 -16.21 2.81 -2.92
C ARG A 93 -15.59 2.29 -4.21
N LYS A 94 -15.78 2.97 -5.34
CA LYS A 94 -15.19 2.56 -6.62
C LYS A 94 -13.66 2.49 -6.52
N ILE A 95 -13.00 3.50 -5.93
CA ILE A 95 -11.54 3.51 -5.74
C ILE A 95 -11.06 2.29 -4.91
N LEU A 96 -11.86 1.88 -3.92
CA LEU A 96 -11.55 0.77 -3.02
C LEU A 96 -11.96 -0.62 -3.58
N GLU A 97 -12.90 -0.68 -4.51
CA GLU A 97 -13.26 -1.91 -5.25
C GLU A 97 -12.32 -2.15 -6.43
N ASP A 98 -11.77 -1.08 -7.01
CA ASP A 98 -10.77 -1.14 -8.07
C ASP A 98 -9.54 -1.95 -7.62
N ARG A 99 -8.78 -2.43 -8.61
CA ARG A 99 -7.52 -3.15 -8.38
C ARG A 99 -6.57 -2.32 -7.49
N PRO A 100 -6.06 -2.85 -6.37
CA PRO A 100 -5.18 -2.12 -5.47
C PRO A 100 -3.80 -1.86 -6.08
N SER A 101 -2.98 -1.07 -5.39
CA SER A 101 -1.58 -0.85 -5.73
C SER A 101 -0.79 -2.16 -5.71
N ILE A 102 0.24 -2.25 -6.56
CA ILE A 102 1.12 -3.42 -6.62
C ILE A 102 1.80 -3.70 -5.27
N PRO A 103 2.33 -2.70 -4.53
CA PRO A 103 2.88 -2.94 -3.20
C PRO A 103 1.89 -3.58 -2.24
N TYR A 104 0.63 -3.15 -2.24
CA TYR A 104 -0.41 -3.74 -1.40
C TYR A 104 -0.66 -5.21 -1.76
N ALA A 105 -0.84 -5.51 -3.06
CA ALA A 105 -1.07 -6.87 -3.50
C ALA A 105 0.11 -7.80 -3.16
N ILE A 106 1.35 -7.33 -3.27
CA ILE A 106 2.52 -8.09 -2.85
C ILE A 106 2.48 -8.34 -1.34
N GLU A 107 2.34 -7.26 -0.55
CA GLU A 107 2.52 -7.32 0.89
C GLU A 107 1.41 -8.06 1.62
N PHE A 108 0.16 -7.83 1.24
CA PHE A 108 -1.01 -8.33 1.99
C PHE A 108 -1.64 -9.56 1.37
N ILE A 109 -1.30 -9.91 0.13
CA ILE A 109 -1.87 -11.07 -0.57
C ILE A 109 -0.79 -12.06 -0.97
N LEU A 110 0.21 -11.65 -1.77
CA LEU A 110 1.23 -12.59 -2.27
C LEU A 110 2.04 -13.23 -1.14
N VAL A 111 2.49 -12.44 -0.16
CA VAL A 111 3.31 -12.93 0.98
C VAL A 111 2.59 -13.97 1.85
N PHE A 112 1.26 -14.03 1.75
CA PHE A 112 0.40 -14.98 2.47
C PHE A 112 -0.24 -16.03 1.55
N ASP A 113 0.09 -16.03 0.25
CA ASP A 113 -0.33 -17.09 -0.65
C ASP A 113 0.47 -18.37 -0.34
N SER A 114 -0.23 -19.48 -0.18
CA SER A 114 0.35 -20.75 0.24
C SER A 114 1.39 -21.30 -0.74
N GLU A 115 1.26 -21.01 -2.04
CA GLU A 115 2.23 -21.43 -3.04
C GLU A 115 3.49 -20.58 -2.92
N PHE A 116 3.34 -19.27 -2.81
CA PHE A 116 4.46 -18.34 -2.68
C PHE A 116 5.20 -18.45 -1.34
N GLU A 117 4.51 -18.86 -0.27
CA GLU A 117 5.12 -19.07 1.04
C GLU A 117 6.11 -20.24 1.04
N ASN A 118 5.83 -21.28 0.24
CA ASN A 118 6.59 -22.53 0.23
C ASN A 118 7.49 -22.71 -0.99
N SER A 119 7.44 -21.81 -1.98
CA SER A 119 8.16 -21.97 -3.24
C SER A 119 8.64 -20.65 -3.83
N GLU A 120 9.63 -20.76 -4.73
CA GLU A 120 10.07 -19.63 -5.54
C GLU A 120 9.21 -19.54 -6.82
N LEU A 121 8.62 -18.37 -7.09
CA LEU A 121 7.73 -18.15 -8.22
C LEU A 121 8.33 -17.18 -9.25
N GLU A 122 8.05 -17.43 -10.53
CA GLU A 122 8.25 -16.46 -11.60
C GLU A 122 7.13 -15.39 -11.58
N VAL A 123 7.39 -14.23 -12.19
CA VAL A 123 6.39 -13.15 -12.30
C VAL A 123 5.09 -13.62 -12.96
N LYS A 124 5.16 -14.54 -13.91
CA LYS A 124 3.96 -15.09 -14.57
C LYS A 124 3.06 -15.86 -13.59
N GLN A 125 3.65 -16.63 -12.68
CA GLN A 125 2.92 -17.35 -11.63
C GLN A 125 2.36 -16.38 -10.59
N ILE A 126 3.15 -15.37 -10.18
CA ILE A 126 2.69 -14.30 -9.29
C ILE A 126 1.47 -13.56 -9.86
N LEU A 127 1.46 -13.29 -11.18
CA LEU A 127 0.30 -12.70 -11.84
C LEU A 127 -0.93 -13.60 -11.81
N GLN A 128 -0.75 -14.93 -11.84
CA GLN A 128 -1.88 -15.87 -11.69
C GLN A 128 -2.47 -15.79 -10.27
N VAL A 129 -1.64 -15.64 -9.23
CA VAL A 129 -2.12 -15.40 -7.85
C VAL A 129 -3.02 -14.17 -7.81
N PHE A 130 -2.57 -13.04 -8.37
CA PHE A 130 -3.38 -11.79 -8.37
C PHE A 130 -4.67 -11.91 -9.19
N ARG A 131 -4.66 -12.67 -10.29
CA ARG A 131 -5.86 -12.90 -11.10
C ARG A 131 -6.95 -13.68 -10.37
N LYS A 132 -6.63 -14.49 -9.35
CA LYS A 132 -7.63 -15.12 -8.47
C LYS A 132 -8.53 -14.08 -7.77
N TYR A 133 -8.03 -12.85 -7.62
CA TYR A 133 -8.74 -11.70 -7.03
C TYR A 133 -9.31 -10.73 -8.08
N GLY A 134 -9.28 -11.09 -9.37
CA GLY A 134 -9.70 -10.20 -10.46
C GLY A 134 -8.71 -9.07 -10.77
N TRP A 135 -7.47 -9.15 -10.26
CA TRP A 135 -6.47 -8.10 -10.42
C TRP A 135 -5.48 -8.44 -11.53
N ASP A 136 -5.61 -7.77 -12.67
CA ASP A 136 -4.67 -7.96 -13.78
C ASP A 136 -3.59 -6.88 -13.80
N TYR A 137 -2.35 -7.21 -13.46
CA TYR A 137 -1.21 -6.27 -13.46
C TYR A 137 -0.27 -6.50 -14.66
N ARG A 138 0.47 -5.46 -15.04
CA ARG A 138 1.53 -5.59 -16.05
C ARG A 138 2.76 -6.26 -15.44
N SER A 139 3.28 -7.30 -16.11
CA SER A 139 4.47 -8.05 -15.68
C SER A 139 5.69 -7.16 -15.37
N PRO A 140 6.09 -6.19 -16.23
CA PRO A 140 7.23 -5.33 -15.91
C PRO A 140 7.02 -4.48 -14.65
N SER A 141 5.79 -4.06 -14.38
CA SER A 141 5.45 -3.28 -13.19
C SER A 141 5.57 -4.13 -11.92
N VAL A 142 5.05 -5.36 -11.95
CA VAL A 142 5.17 -6.31 -10.83
C VAL A 142 6.64 -6.69 -10.58
N SER A 143 7.39 -7.05 -11.63
CA SER A 143 8.82 -7.36 -11.50
C SER A 143 9.61 -6.20 -10.90
N LYS A 144 9.35 -4.97 -11.36
CA LYS A 144 10.01 -3.76 -10.85
C LYS A 144 9.70 -3.55 -9.37
N GLU A 145 8.45 -3.75 -8.95
CA GLU A 145 8.06 -3.54 -7.55
C GLU A 145 8.63 -4.62 -6.63
N LEU A 146 8.56 -5.90 -7.02
CA LEU A 146 9.18 -7.01 -6.29
C LEU A 146 10.68 -6.76 -6.01
N LYS A 147 11.41 -6.22 -7.00
CA LYS A 147 12.84 -5.89 -6.85
C LYS A 147 13.12 -4.74 -5.88
N LYS A 148 12.14 -3.86 -5.63
CA LYS A 148 12.27 -2.76 -4.66
C LYS A 148 11.96 -3.23 -3.24
N MET A 149 11.02 -4.15 -3.06
CA MET A 149 10.54 -4.63 -1.76
C MET A 149 11.47 -5.69 -1.14
N LYS A 150 12.78 -5.41 -1.13
CA LYS A 150 13.83 -6.34 -0.67
C LYS A 150 13.72 -6.74 0.80
N ASN A 151 13.01 -5.94 1.59
CA ASN A 151 12.73 -6.20 2.99
C ASN A 151 11.76 -7.37 3.21
N ILE A 152 10.94 -7.70 2.21
CA ILE A 152 9.94 -8.78 2.31
C ILE A 152 10.00 -9.79 1.15
N ILE A 153 10.71 -9.47 0.06
CA ILE A 153 10.86 -10.32 -1.13
C ILE A 153 12.34 -10.54 -1.44
N LEU A 154 12.73 -11.80 -1.63
CA LEU A 154 13.99 -12.21 -2.21
C LEU A 154 13.83 -12.37 -3.72
N SER A 155 14.85 -11.96 -4.47
CA SER A 155 14.87 -12.08 -5.93
C SER A 155 16.21 -12.68 -6.35
N LYS A 156 16.18 -13.80 -7.06
CA LYS A 156 17.37 -14.47 -7.62
C LYS A 156 17.20 -14.66 -9.13
N PRO A 157 18.27 -14.62 -9.93
CA PRO A 157 18.21 -15.06 -11.32
C PRO A 157 17.73 -16.51 -11.40
N HIS A 158 16.91 -16.83 -12.39
CA HIS A 158 16.51 -18.21 -12.64
C HIS A 158 17.73 -18.99 -13.15
N HIS A 159 17.99 -20.16 -12.56
CA HIS A 159 19.18 -20.98 -12.82
C HIS A 159 19.21 -21.52 -14.27
N GLU A 160 18.06 -21.92 -14.82
CA GLU A 160 17.94 -22.39 -16.21
C GLU A 160 17.54 -21.31 -17.23
N LYS A 161 16.66 -20.36 -16.86
CA LYS A 161 16.08 -19.38 -17.80
C LYS A 161 16.78 -18.04 -17.73
N LYS A 162 17.61 -17.74 -18.73
CA LYS A 162 18.27 -16.44 -18.85
C LYS A 162 17.26 -15.29 -18.92
N GLY A 163 17.55 -14.19 -18.23
CA GLY A 163 16.73 -12.97 -18.23
C GLY A 163 15.46 -13.03 -17.36
N THR A 164 15.24 -14.13 -16.64
CA THR A 164 14.10 -14.28 -15.72
C THR A 164 14.59 -14.36 -14.28
N ASN A 165 13.78 -13.88 -13.33
CA ASN A 165 14.05 -14.00 -11.90
C ASN A 165 13.00 -14.88 -11.23
N LEU A 166 13.45 -15.60 -10.22
CA LEU A 166 12.65 -16.30 -9.23
C LEU A 166 12.52 -15.43 -7.99
N TYR A 167 11.32 -15.41 -7.41
CA TYR A 167 10.97 -14.59 -6.26
C TYR A 167 10.43 -15.46 -5.14
N SER A 168 10.80 -15.14 -3.90
CA SER A 168 10.29 -15.81 -2.71
C SER A 168 10.12 -14.84 -1.55
N LYS A 169 9.36 -15.25 -0.54
CA LYS A 169 9.23 -14.53 0.72
C LYS A 169 10.60 -14.41 1.40
N ALA A 170 10.97 -13.20 1.80
CA ALA A 170 12.13 -13.02 2.66
C ALA A 170 11.83 -13.60 4.04
N ILE A 171 12.78 -14.37 4.59
CA ILE A 171 12.74 -14.75 6.00
C ILE A 171 12.97 -13.45 6.78
N LEU A 172 11.88 -12.86 7.27
CA LEU A 172 11.98 -11.80 8.26
C LEU A 172 12.60 -12.44 9.51
N GLN A 173 13.77 -11.98 9.92
CA GLN A 173 14.19 -12.16 11.31
C GLN A 173 13.09 -11.48 12.14
N GLN A 174 12.21 -12.29 12.73
CA GLN A 174 11.24 -11.80 13.68
C GLN A 174 12.05 -11.32 14.88
N ASN A 175 12.26 -10.01 14.98
CA ASN A 175 12.63 -9.41 16.25
C ASN A 175 11.39 -9.58 17.14
N VAL A 176 11.47 -10.62 17.97
CA VAL A 176 10.68 -10.82 19.19
C VAL A 176 10.83 -9.59 20.08
#